data_AF-A0A913Z8T5-F1
#
_entry.id   AF-A0A913Z8T5-F1
#
_cell.length_a   1.000
_cell.length_b   1.000
_cell.length_c   1.000
_cell.angle_alpha   90.00
_cell.angle_beta   90.00
_cell.angle_gamma   90.00
#
_symmetry.space_group_name_H-M   'P 1'
#
loop_
_entity.id
_entity.type
_entity.pdbx_description
1 polymer ?
#
loop_
_entity_poly.entity_id
_entity_poly.type
_entity_poly.pdbx_seq_one_letter_code
_entity_poly.pdbx_strand_id
1 'polypeptide(L)'
;MDENIETKERFFEKHKLEWELRQREEEIAELQKALSDMQVYLFQERDHVLRLFAENDRLKIQELEDRKRIQHLLSLSSPSGPEVTYFHKEPSTRAIVTQKHPQKRHPHAEGEILGFKSQSAKQTTEQH
;
A
#
# COMPACT_ATOMS: atom_id res chain seq x y z
N MET A 1 70.38 -38.48 -4.03
CA MET A 1 69.81 -37.12 -4.13
C MET A 1 68.44 -37.18 -4.81
N ASP A 2 68.30 -38.01 -5.85
CA ASP A 2 67.07 -38.12 -6.66
C ASP A 2 65.84 -38.68 -5.91
N GLU A 3 65.99 -39.69 -5.05
CA GLU A 3 64.89 -40.22 -4.22
C GLU A 3 64.24 -39.17 -3.31
N ASN A 4 65.01 -38.18 -2.83
CA ASN A 4 64.50 -37.11 -1.96
C ASN A 4 63.74 -36.03 -2.75
N ILE A 5 64.00 -35.92 -4.05
CA ILE A 5 63.29 -35.01 -4.95
C ILE A 5 61.95 -35.64 -5.32
N GLU A 6 61.96 -36.92 -5.73
CA GLU A 6 60.76 -37.65 -6.10
C GLU A 6 59.76 -37.78 -4.94
N THR A 7 60.26 -38.03 -3.72
CA THR A 7 59.41 -38.04 -2.52
C THR A 7 58.77 -36.68 -2.25
N LYS A 8 59.53 -35.58 -2.33
CA LYS A 8 58.98 -34.22 -2.20
C LYS A 8 57.92 -33.92 -3.25
N GLU A 9 58.19 -34.24 -4.51
CA GLU A 9 57.23 -34.03 -5.61
C GLU A 9 55.92 -34.79 -5.35
N ARG A 10 56.00 -36.07 -4.95
CA ARG A 10 54.81 -36.86 -4.56
C ARG A 10 54.03 -36.25 -3.39
N PHE A 11 54.72 -35.67 -2.40
CA PHE A 11 54.05 -34.97 -1.29
C PHE A 11 53.33 -33.70 -1.75
N PHE A 12 53.96 -32.91 -2.63
CA PHE A 12 53.34 -31.72 -3.20
C PHE A 12 52.11 -32.05 -4.05
N GLU A 13 52.21 -33.07 -4.91
CA GLU A 13 51.08 -33.55 -5.71
C GLU A 13 49.93 -34.03 -4.83
N LYS A 14 50.22 -34.85 -3.82
CA LYS A 14 49.21 -35.30 -2.85
C LYS A 14 48.53 -34.12 -2.16
N HIS A 15 49.32 -33.16 -1.65
CA HIS A 15 48.76 -32.00 -0.95
C HIS A 15 47.91 -31.13 -1.89
N LYS A 16 48.34 -30.95 -3.14
CA LYS A 16 47.58 -30.23 -4.16
C LYS A 16 46.22 -30.89 -4.41
N LEU A 17 46.20 -32.21 -4.57
CA LEU A 17 44.96 -32.97 -4.76
C LEU A 17 44.04 -32.88 -3.54
N GLU A 18 44.58 -32.98 -2.33
CA GLU A 18 43.82 -32.79 -1.09
C GLU A 18 43.23 -31.37 -0.97
N TRP A 19 43.97 -30.37 -1.45
CA TRP A 19 43.49 -28.99 -1.47
C TRP A 19 42.37 -28.78 -2.49
N GLU A 20 42.54 -29.29 -3.71
CA GLU A 20 41.49 -29.26 -4.74
C GLU A 20 40.22 -29.99 -4.29
N LEU A 21 40.37 -31.15 -3.64
CA LEU A 21 39.24 -31.90 -3.07
C LEU A 21 38.49 -31.04 -2.04
N ARG A 22 39.21 -30.43 -1.09
CA ARG A 22 38.62 -29.58 -0.06
C ARG A 22 37.86 -28.39 -0.65
N GLN A 23 38.42 -27.74 -1.67
CA GLN A 23 37.73 -26.65 -2.36
C GLN A 23 36.43 -27.12 -3.03
N ARG A 24 36.43 -28.31 -3.65
CA ARG A 24 35.21 -28.87 -4.25
C ARG A 24 34.18 -29.27 -3.21
N GLU A 25 34.62 -29.79 -2.06
CA GLU A 25 33.73 -30.09 -0.93
C GLU A 25 33.09 -28.81 -0.38
N GLU A 26 33.85 -27.72 -0.27
CA GLU A 26 33.34 -26.39 0.13
C GLU A 26 32.29 -25.87 -0.87
N GLU A 27 32.58 -25.91 -2.17
CA GLU A 27 31.62 -25.51 -3.22
C GLU A 27 30.33 -26.33 -3.16
N ILE A 28 30.44 -27.65 -2.98
CA ILE A 28 29.27 -28.52 -2.82
C ILE A 28 28.45 -28.12 -1.59
N ALA A 29 29.10 -27.83 -0.46
CA ALA A 29 28.42 -27.40 0.75
C ALA A 29 27.68 -26.06 0.57
N GLU A 30 28.29 -25.10 -0.13
CA GLU A 30 27.66 -23.82 -0.45
C GLU A 30 26.45 -23.99 -1.36
N LEU A 31 26.56 -24.80 -2.41
CA LEU A 31 25.45 -25.09 -3.32
C LEU A 31 24.30 -25.80 -2.60
N GLN A 32 24.61 -26.76 -1.72
CA GLN A 32 23.61 -27.43 -0.90
C GLN A 32 22.89 -26.46 0.03
N LYS A 33 23.61 -25.51 0.63
CA LYS A 33 23.02 -24.45 1.46
C LYS A 33 22.11 -23.54 0.64
N ALA A 34 22.57 -23.05 -0.51
CA ALA A 34 21.77 -22.20 -1.39
C ALA A 34 20.49 -22.90 -1.87
N LEU A 35 20.57 -24.20 -2.15
CA LEU A 35 19.42 -25.01 -2.52
C LEU A 35 18.42 -25.13 -1.35
N SER A 36 18.91 -25.38 -0.13
CA SER A 36 18.08 -25.42 1.08
C SER A 36 17.39 -24.08 1.33
N ASP A 37 18.10 -22.97 1.22
CA ASP A 37 17.55 -21.63 1.41
C ASP A 37 16.44 -21.34 0.38
N MET A 38 16.67 -21.72 -0.89
CA MET A 38 15.66 -21.60 -1.95
C MET A 38 14.41 -22.46 -1.68
N GLN A 39 14.58 -23.67 -1.13
CA GLN A 39 13.44 -24.53 -0.76
C GLN A 39 12.57 -23.88 0.32
N VAL A 40 13.19 -23.27 1.34
CA VAL A 40 12.47 -22.52 2.39
C VAL A 40 11.71 -21.35 1.78
N TYR A 41 12.37 -20.57 0.92
CA TYR A 41 11.74 -19.43 0.25
C TYR A 41 10.54 -19.85 -0.61
N LEU A 42 10.66 -20.91 -1.41
CA LEU A 42 9.55 -21.44 -2.22
C LEU A 42 8.37 -21.90 -1.36
N PHE A 43 8.64 -22.48 -0.19
CA PHE A 43 7.59 -22.88 0.73
C PHE A 43 6.83 -21.67 1.29
N GLN A 44 7.55 -20.62 1.69
CA GLN A 44 6.96 -19.37 2.16
C GLN A 44 6.11 -18.69 1.09
N GLU A 45 6.58 -18.67 -0.17
CA GLU A 45 5.84 -18.09 -1.28
C GLU A 45 4.54 -18.85 -1.57
N ARG A 46 4.60 -20.18 -1.58
CA ARG A 46 3.38 -21.02 -1.74
C ARG A 46 2.35 -20.73 -0.65
N ASP A 47 2.79 -20.63 0.59
CA ASP A 47 1.95 -20.30 1.73
C ASP A 47 1.39 -18.86 1.66
N HIS A 48 2.17 -17.89 1.16
CA HIS A 48 1.70 -16.54 0.90
C HIS A 48 0.60 -16.51 -0.17
N VAL A 49 0.78 -17.22 -1.27
CA VAL A 49 -0.23 -17.35 -2.33
C VAL A 49 -1.52 -17.96 -1.79
N LEU A 50 -1.45 -19.02 -0.98
CA LEU A 50 -2.63 -19.63 -0.35
C LEU A 50 -3.38 -18.66 0.56
N ARG A 51 -2.67 -17.83 1.35
CA ARG A 51 -3.31 -16.77 2.14
C ARG A 51 -4.03 -15.74 1.27
N LEU A 52 -3.41 -15.31 0.18
CA LEU A 52 -4.03 -14.36 -0.76
C LEU A 52 -5.29 -14.95 -1.41
N PHE A 53 -5.27 -16.23 -1.79
CA PHE A 53 -6.47 -16.90 -2.29
C PHE A 53 -7.59 -16.95 -1.26
N ALA A 54 -7.28 -17.32 -0.01
CA ALA A 54 -8.28 -17.34 1.06
C ALA A 54 -8.88 -15.95 1.33
N GLU A 55 -8.06 -14.89 1.30
CA GLU A 55 -8.55 -13.53 1.45
C GLU A 55 -9.39 -13.09 0.23
N ASN A 56 -8.99 -13.46 -0.98
CA ASN A 56 -9.76 -13.19 -2.18
C ASN A 56 -11.14 -13.87 -2.12
N ASP A 57 -11.19 -15.12 -1.69
CA ASP A 57 -12.45 -15.86 -1.53
C ASP A 57 -13.35 -15.20 -0.49
N ARG A 58 -12.79 -14.76 0.64
CA ARG A 58 -13.51 -14.01 1.67
C ARG A 58 -14.11 -12.71 1.12
N LEU A 59 -13.31 -11.93 0.40
CA LEU A 59 -13.76 -10.69 -0.23
C LEU A 59 -14.83 -10.94 -1.29
N LYS A 60 -14.70 -12.03 -2.06
CA LYS A 60 -15.67 -12.40 -3.10
C LYS A 60 -17.02 -12.80 -2.51
N ILE A 61 -17.03 -13.53 -1.39
CA ILE A 61 -18.26 -13.83 -0.65
C ILE A 61 -18.90 -12.53 -0.17
N GLN A 62 -18.11 -11.65 0.45
CA GLN A 62 -18.60 -10.37 0.95
C GLN A 62 -19.18 -9.49 -0.16
N GLU A 63 -18.52 -9.39 -1.30
CA GLU A 63 -19.00 -8.63 -2.46
C GLU A 63 -20.37 -9.13 -2.93
N LEU A 64 -20.57 -10.45 -2.99
CA LEU A 64 -21.85 -11.03 -3.37
C LEU A 64 -22.96 -10.68 -2.37
N GLU A 65 -22.66 -10.69 -1.07
CA GLU A 65 -23.61 -10.24 -0.04
C GLU A 65 -23.94 -8.76 -0.18
N ASP A 66 -22.92 -7.92 -0.38
CA ASP A 66 -23.11 -6.47 -0.53
C ASP A 66 -23.93 -6.14 -1.78
N ARG A 67 -23.69 -6.83 -2.91
CA ARG A 67 -24.54 -6.72 -4.10
C ARG A 67 -26.01 -7.05 -3.79
N LYS A 68 -26.27 -8.11 -3.01
CA LYS A 68 -27.64 -8.45 -2.57
C LYS A 68 -28.25 -7.38 -1.67
N ARG A 69 -27.48 -6.85 -0.70
CA ARG A 69 -27.93 -5.76 0.18
C ARG A 69 -28.30 -4.51 -0.63
N ILE A 70 -27.44 -4.11 -1.57
CA ILE A 70 -27.69 -2.96 -2.46
C ILE A 70 -28.97 -3.18 -3.28
N GLN A 71 -29.12 -4.34 -3.93
CA GLN A 71 -30.33 -4.65 -4.71
C GLN A 71 -31.59 -4.61 -3.86
N HIS A 72 -31.54 -5.17 -2.65
CA HIS A 72 -32.67 -5.13 -1.73
C HIS A 72 -33.02 -3.69 -1.33
N LEU A 73 -32.04 -2.87 -0.95
CA LEU A 73 -32.25 -1.46 -0.61
C LEU A 73 -32.83 -0.68 -1.80
N LEU A 74 -32.28 -0.87 -3.01
CA LEU A 74 -32.80 -0.25 -4.22
C LEU A 74 -34.25 -0.66 -4.52
N SER A 75 -34.62 -1.92 -4.25
CA SER A 75 -36.01 -2.38 -4.43
C SER A 75 -36.98 -1.70 -3.47
N LEU A 76 -36.54 -1.38 -2.24
CA LEU A 76 -37.34 -0.67 -1.25
C LEU A 76 -37.41 0.83 -1.54
N SER A 77 -36.33 1.42 -2.07
CA SER A 77 -36.26 2.85 -2.41
C SER A 77 -36.79 3.17 -3.80
N SER A 78 -37.02 2.15 -4.65
CA SER A 78 -37.67 2.36 -5.93
C SER A 78 -39.08 2.90 -5.65
N PRO A 79 -39.48 4.05 -6.23
CA PRO A 79 -40.80 4.62 -6.01
C PRO A 79 -41.85 3.67 -6.60
N SER A 80 -42.30 2.71 -5.79
CA SER A 80 -43.36 1.76 -6.12
C SER A 80 -44.77 2.35 -5.93
N GLY A 81 -44.85 3.63 -5.55
CA GLY A 81 -46.08 4.41 -5.48
C GLY A 81 -45.92 5.75 -6.19
N PRO A 82 -47.04 6.41 -6.57
CA PRO A 82 -47.00 7.71 -7.22
C PRO A 82 -46.20 8.69 -6.38
N GLU A 83 -45.29 9.43 -7.02
CA GLU A 83 -44.53 10.51 -6.41
C GLU A 83 -45.52 11.51 -5.78
N VAL A 84 -45.68 11.45 -4.44
CA VAL A 84 -46.51 12.42 -3.71
C VAL A 84 -45.68 13.68 -3.55
N THR A 85 -45.60 14.49 -4.61
CA THR A 85 -45.10 15.85 -4.50
C THR A 85 -46.08 16.62 -3.63
N TYR A 86 -45.74 16.81 -2.36
CA TYR A 86 -46.52 17.62 -1.44
C TYR A 86 -46.34 19.09 -1.84
N PHE A 87 -47.12 19.55 -2.83
CA PHE A 87 -47.20 20.96 -3.17
C PHE A 87 -47.83 21.68 -1.97
N HIS A 88 -46.99 22.35 -1.18
CA HIS A 88 -47.48 23.38 -0.26
C HIS A 88 -48.15 24.44 -1.13
N LYS A 89 -49.49 24.47 -1.11
CA LYS A 89 -50.27 25.54 -1.73
C LYS A 89 -49.80 26.84 -1.07
N GLU A 90 -49.09 27.63 -1.87
CA GLU A 90 -48.62 29.00 -1.66
C GLU A 90 -48.26 29.39 -0.22
N PRO A 91 -47.01 29.84 0.06
CA PRO A 91 -46.77 30.52 1.33
C PRO A 91 -47.72 31.72 1.40
N SER A 92 -48.76 31.57 2.23
CA SER A 92 -49.68 32.63 2.59
C SER A 92 -48.83 33.81 3.04
N THR A 93 -48.85 34.85 2.22
CA THR A 93 -48.33 36.19 2.51
C THR A 93 -46.80 36.27 2.51
N ARG A 94 -46.26 37.05 1.55
CA ARG A 94 -44.86 37.51 1.56
C ARG A 94 -44.56 38.12 2.94
N ALA A 95 -43.75 37.45 3.76
CA ALA A 95 -43.25 38.04 4.99
C ALA A 95 -42.28 39.17 4.62
N ILE A 96 -42.76 40.42 4.67
CA ILE A 96 -41.90 41.60 4.58
C ILE A 96 -41.16 41.71 5.91
N VAL A 97 -39.95 41.17 5.96
CA VAL A 97 -39.05 41.35 7.09
C VAL A 97 -38.39 42.73 6.95
N THR A 98 -38.68 43.67 7.86
CA THR A 98 -37.99 44.95 7.91
C THR A 98 -36.56 44.74 8.40
N GLN A 99 -35.60 44.92 7.49
CA GLN A 99 -34.18 44.78 7.79
C GLN A 99 -33.71 45.97 8.63
N LYS A 100 -33.48 45.77 9.94
CA LYS A 100 -32.80 46.78 10.76
C LYS A 100 -31.32 46.79 10.40
N HIS A 101 -30.86 47.85 9.74
CA HIS A 101 -29.43 48.06 9.48
C HIS A 101 -28.68 48.25 10.81
N PRO A 102 -27.64 47.43 11.10
CA PRO A 102 -26.80 47.67 12.27
C PRO A 102 -25.98 48.96 12.07
N GLN A 103 -26.02 49.84 13.06
CA GLN A 103 -25.24 51.08 13.05
C GLN A 103 -23.74 50.77 13.06
N LYS A 104 -23.01 51.38 12.14
CA LYS A 104 -21.55 51.35 12.10
C LYS A 104 -20.99 51.98 13.39
N ARG A 105 -20.23 51.22 14.16
CA ARG A 105 -19.27 51.75 15.13
C ARG A 105 -17.89 51.16 14.81
N HIS A 106 -16.96 52.04 14.43
CA HIS A 106 -15.52 51.78 14.39
C HIS A 106 -14.92 52.04 15.79
N PRO A 107 -13.60 51.84 16.01
CA PRO A 107 -12.96 50.57 16.31
C PRO A 107 -12.32 50.61 17.71
N HIS A 108 -12.11 49.45 18.36
CA HIS A 108 -11.17 49.39 19.48
C HIS A 108 -10.19 48.25 19.27
N ALA A 109 -8.92 48.59 19.48
CA ALA A 109 -7.75 47.80 19.20
C ALA A 109 -7.50 46.74 20.28
N GLU A 110 -6.73 45.71 19.88
CA GLU A 110 -5.64 45.05 20.60
C GLU A 110 -5.73 43.51 20.58
N GLY A 111 -4.58 42.87 20.29
CA GLY A 111 -4.30 41.49 20.68
C GLY A 111 -4.19 40.46 19.55
N GLU A 112 -3.05 40.48 18.84
CA GLU A 112 -2.25 39.31 18.41
C GLU A 112 -2.94 37.97 18.09
N ILE A 113 -2.97 37.59 16.80
CA ILE A 113 -2.81 36.16 16.42
C ILE A 113 -1.77 36.06 15.31
N LEU A 114 -0.64 35.46 15.69
CA LEU A 114 0.49 35.08 14.85
C LEU A 114 0.08 34.02 13.83
N GLY A 115 0.13 34.43 12.56
CA GLY A 115 0.53 33.71 11.35
C GLY A 115 0.50 32.18 11.29
N PHE A 116 -0.39 31.66 10.43
CA PHE A 116 -0.11 30.46 9.63
C PHE A 116 0.06 30.87 8.16
N LYS A 117 1.29 30.82 7.64
CA LYS A 117 1.63 31.03 6.23
C LYS A 117 1.27 29.77 5.43
N SER A 118 0.38 29.90 4.45
CA SER A 118 0.27 28.95 3.34
C SER A 118 1.32 29.29 2.27
N GLN A 119 2.12 28.30 1.89
CA GLN A 119 3.11 28.41 0.82
C GLN A 119 2.41 28.28 -0.53
N SER A 120 2.52 29.30 -1.38
CA SER A 120 2.19 29.23 -2.80
C SER A 120 3.45 28.94 -3.62
N ALA A 121 3.34 27.94 -4.49
CA ALA A 121 4.37 27.48 -5.41
C ALA A 121 4.77 28.58 -6.41
N LYS A 122 6.07 28.75 -6.64
CA LYS A 122 6.61 29.59 -7.72
C LYS A 122 6.93 28.72 -8.92
N GLN A 123 6.28 29.00 -10.05
CA GLN A 123 6.75 28.63 -11.38
C GLN A 123 7.86 29.60 -11.78
N THR A 124 9.02 29.06 -12.16
CA THR A 124 10.15 29.83 -12.70
C THR A 124 10.07 29.79 -14.22
N THR A 125 9.93 30.96 -14.83
CA THR A 125 10.05 31.19 -16.27
C THR A 125 11.48 31.71 -16.53
N GLU A 126 12.30 30.93 -17.23
CA GLU A 126 13.59 31.40 -17.77
C GLU A 126 13.36 31.92 -19.20
N GLN A 127 13.71 33.19 -19.43
CA GLN A 127 13.95 33.77 -20.75
C GLN A 127 15.04 34.84 -20.63
N HIS A 128 16.26 34.53 -21.10
CA HIS A 128 17.03 35.29 -22.10
C HIS A 128 18.43 34.70 -22.24
#